data_AF-A0A975CUJ3-F1
#
_entry.id   AF-A0A975CUJ3-F1
#
_cell.length_a   1.000
_cell.length_b   1.000
_cell.length_c   1.000
_cell.angle_alpha   90.00
_cell.angle_beta   90.00
_cell.angle_gamma   90.00
#
_symmetry.space_group_name_H-M   'P 1'
#
loop_
_entity.id
_entity.type
_entity.pdbx_description
1 polymer ?
#
loop_
_entity_poly.entity_id
_entity_poly.type
_entity_poly.pdbx_seq_one_letter_code
_entity_poly.pdbx_strand_id
1 'polypeptide(L)'
;MSFGSILQGLRKEAKVTQEDLAQNLGVSAQAVSKWENGSYPEGDLIPRIADFFHVPIDYLYGRAEKDMGIEQRVVRELNRLWESFRESGADADSASRAFIDKIHGILWAFQIGAWVENSDYWPLPDGGDGSSRMASTYACNHGFTYMSLAKDREFYVFQKQPSGEGFGRYLEESDDIRALFRFLSDRANTALLKYLYGLKGGEYVRRDTLVKALGVSGEKIDKALEYLMSIRGNHGNDPVVSISVVNEGGQAETAYGINMTQGGLLFSLLAVADEYVHSPCGYKNQIMNRSKPWA
;
A
#
# COMPACT_ATOMS: atom_id res chain seq x y z
N MET A 1 18.66 26.41 8.13
CA MET A 1 18.17 27.64 8.80
C MET A 1 18.59 27.57 10.26
N SER A 2 18.85 28.70 10.93
CA SER A 2 19.14 28.69 12.37
C SER A 2 17.83 28.75 13.18
N PHE A 3 17.85 28.30 14.44
CA PHE A 3 16.70 28.42 15.34
C PHE A 3 16.17 29.86 15.40
N GLY A 4 17.07 30.84 15.54
CA GLY A 4 16.69 32.25 15.61
C GLY A 4 15.98 32.76 14.35
N SER A 5 16.42 32.34 13.16
CA SER A 5 15.76 32.75 11.91
C SER A 5 14.40 32.08 11.74
N ILE A 6 14.24 30.84 12.22
CA ILE A 6 12.96 30.10 12.21
C ILE A 6 11.98 30.75 13.19
N LEU A 7 12.41 31.01 14.43
CA LEU A 7 11.59 31.65 15.47
C LEU A 7 11.10 33.03 15.01
N GLN A 8 12.00 33.83 14.45
CA GLN A 8 11.63 35.13 13.91
C GLN A 8 10.64 35.02 12.75
N GLY A 9 10.81 34.02 11.87
CA GLY A 9 9.88 33.73 10.78
C GLY A 9 8.48 33.41 11.30
N LEU A 10 8.38 32.47 12.24
CA LEU A 10 7.12 32.06 12.88
C LEU A 10 6.40 33.25 13.54
N ARG A 11 7.15 34.07 14.29
CA ARG A 11 6.61 35.23 14.96
C ARG A 11 6.02 36.24 13.97
N LYS A 12 6.75 36.53 12.88
CA LYS A 12 6.30 37.46 11.82
C LYS A 12 5.07 36.92 11.09
N GLU A 13 5.03 35.63 10.80
CA GLU A 13 3.90 34.97 10.15
C GLU A 13 2.63 35.01 11.01
N ALA A 14 2.77 34.76 12.32
CA ALA A 14 1.69 34.84 13.29
C ALA A 14 1.30 36.27 13.68
N LYS A 15 2.00 37.31 13.15
CA LYS A 15 1.82 38.73 13.50
C LYS A 15 1.96 39.03 15.00
N VAL A 16 2.87 38.32 15.67
CA VAL A 16 3.14 38.44 17.11
C VAL A 16 4.36 39.36 17.33
N THR A 17 4.39 40.20 18.36
CA THR A 17 5.59 40.99 18.71
C THR A 17 6.56 40.20 19.60
N GLN A 18 7.80 40.68 19.78
CA GLN A 18 8.72 40.00 20.70
C GLN A 18 8.20 40.07 22.14
N GLU A 19 7.54 41.18 22.49
CA GLU A 19 6.86 41.42 23.75
C GLU A 19 5.67 40.46 23.96
N ASP A 20 4.82 40.27 22.95
CA ASP A 20 3.67 39.36 23.04
C ASP A 20 4.12 37.91 23.26
N LEU A 21 5.15 37.46 22.53
CA LEU A 21 5.72 36.14 22.69
C LEU A 21 6.36 35.97 24.08
N ALA A 22 7.10 36.98 24.53
CA ALA A 22 7.73 36.99 25.84
C ALA A 22 6.69 36.91 26.97
N GLN A 23 5.58 37.65 26.85
CA GLN A 23 4.49 37.65 27.82
C GLN A 23 3.82 36.26 27.91
N ASN A 24 3.56 35.61 26.77
CA ASN A 24 2.98 34.26 26.76
C ASN A 24 3.92 33.20 27.35
N LEU A 25 5.22 33.36 27.14
CA LEU A 25 6.24 32.42 27.63
C LEU A 25 6.67 32.72 29.08
N GLY A 26 6.29 33.86 29.64
CA GLY A 26 6.69 34.27 31.00
C GLY A 26 8.16 34.68 31.09
N VAL A 27 8.71 35.24 30.02
CA VAL A 27 10.11 35.69 29.92
C VAL A 27 10.19 37.18 29.57
N SER A 28 11.39 37.75 29.52
CA SER A 28 11.58 39.12 29.04
C SER A 28 11.65 39.19 27.51
N ALA A 29 11.20 40.31 26.93
CA ALA A 29 11.35 40.57 25.48
C ALA A 29 12.82 40.51 25.02
N GLN A 30 13.75 40.88 25.92
CA GLN A 30 15.18 40.78 25.67
C GLN A 30 15.65 39.32 25.50
N ALA A 31 15.03 38.35 26.19
CA ALA A 31 15.32 36.94 26.00
C ALA A 31 14.92 36.49 24.59
N VAL A 32 13.71 36.82 24.14
CA VAL A 32 13.23 36.53 22.78
C VAL A 32 14.13 37.14 21.72
N SER A 33 14.52 38.41 21.89
CA SER A 33 15.45 39.09 20.98
C SER A 33 16.81 38.39 20.90
N LYS A 34 17.36 37.93 22.03
CA LYS A 34 18.61 37.15 22.04
C LYS A 34 18.44 35.82 21.30
N TRP A 35 17.29 35.15 21.41
CA TRP A 35 17.05 33.87 20.72
C TRP A 35 16.97 34.06 19.21
N GLU A 36 16.29 35.11 18.74
CA GLU A 36 16.23 35.46 17.32
C GLU A 36 17.61 35.80 16.73
N ASN A 37 18.56 36.23 17.57
CA ASN A 37 19.91 36.65 17.17
C ASN A 37 21.03 35.64 17.48
N GLY A 38 20.69 34.36 17.73
CA GLY A 38 21.67 33.26 17.74
C GLY A 38 21.94 32.60 19.09
N SER A 39 21.22 32.97 20.15
CA SER A 39 21.17 32.16 21.38
C SER A 39 19.98 31.18 21.36
N TYR A 40 19.86 30.34 22.38
CA TYR A 40 18.78 29.37 22.52
C TYR A 40 17.96 29.61 23.80
N PRO A 41 16.66 29.29 23.79
CA PRO A 41 15.85 29.20 25.00
C PRO A 41 16.34 28.07 25.90
N GLU A 42 15.95 28.14 27.18
CA GLU A 42 16.09 27.00 28.09
C GLU A 42 15.20 25.83 27.66
N GLY A 43 15.53 24.62 28.12
CA GLY A 43 14.99 23.36 27.57
C GLY A 43 13.46 23.25 27.62
N ASP A 44 12.83 23.75 28.68
CA ASP A 44 11.38 23.75 28.89
C ASP A 44 10.62 24.79 28.04
N LEU A 45 11.30 25.85 27.62
CA LEU A 45 10.74 26.89 26.75
C LEU A 45 10.60 26.42 25.30
N ILE A 46 11.41 25.46 24.86
CA ILE A 46 11.37 24.94 23.48
C ILE A 46 10.04 24.26 23.15
N PRO A 47 9.52 23.29 23.95
CA PRO A 47 8.16 22.76 23.76
C PRO A 47 7.09 23.85 23.79
N ARG A 48 7.18 24.82 24.72
CA ARG A 48 6.19 25.90 24.84
C ARG A 48 6.18 26.83 23.63
N ILE A 49 7.34 27.12 23.04
CA ILE A 49 7.45 27.86 21.78
C ILE A 49 6.82 27.06 20.63
N ALA A 50 7.07 25.75 20.58
CA ALA A 50 6.51 24.87 19.56
C ALA A 50 4.98 24.83 19.65
N ASP A 51 4.44 24.69 20.85
CA ASP A 51 3.00 24.71 21.13
C ASP A 51 2.37 26.06 20.77
N PHE A 52 3.01 27.17 21.15
CA PHE A 52 2.52 28.53 20.86
C PHE A 52 2.35 28.77 19.36
N PHE A 53 3.26 28.25 18.53
CA PHE A 53 3.22 28.40 17.07
C PHE A 53 2.55 27.24 16.34
N HIS A 54 2.06 26.23 17.07
CA HIS A 54 1.48 25.01 16.51
C HIS A 54 2.41 24.29 15.52
N VAL A 55 3.70 24.20 15.85
CA VAL A 55 4.70 23.52 15.02
C VAL A 55 5.35 22.37 15.78
N PRO A 56 5.85 21.32 15.10
CA PRO A 56 6.68 20.32 15.76
C PRO A 56 7.94 20.95 16.36
N ILE A 57 8.44 20.46 17.49
CA ILE A 57 9.73 20.90 18.07
C ILE A 57 10.85 20.80 17.03
N ASP A 58 10.86 19.74 16.23
CA ASP A 58 11.83 19.55 15.15
C ASP A 58 11.79 20.69 14.10
N TYR A 59 10.64 21.34 13.89
CA TYR A 59 10.54 22.50 13.00
C TYR A 59 11.39 23.66 13.51
N LEU A 60 11.40 23.92 14.83
CA LEU A 60 12.21 24.97 15.45
C LEU A 60 13.72 24.77 15.21
N TYR A 61 14.14 23.53 14.95
CA TYR A 61 15.52 23.18 14.62
C TYR A 61 15.75 23.00 13.11
N GLY A 62 14.77 23.28 12.26
CA GLY A 62 14.84 23.07 10.81
C GLY A 62 14.92 21.60 10.40
N ARG A 63 14.45 20.69 11.27
CA ARG A 63 14.42 19.24 11.07
C ARG A 63 13.05 18.71 10.61
N ALA A 64 12.01 19.54 10.69
CA ALA A 64 10.66 19.24 10.20
C ALA A 64 10.08 20.41 9.38
N GLU A 65 8.94 20.19 8.73
CA GLU A 65 8.14 21.24 8.05
C GLU A 65 6.94 21.64 8.93
N LYS A 66 6.42 22.86 8.70
CA LYS A 66 5.48 23.55 9.58
C LYS A 66 4.12 22.85 9.68
N ASP A 67 3.61 22.40 8.54
CA ASP A 67 2.31 21.75 8.38
C ASP A 67 2.46 20.54 7.46
N MET A 68 3.09 19.48 7.97
CA MET A 68 3.16 18.24 7.22
C MET A 68 2.02 17.32 7.64
N GLY A 69 1.06 17.07 6.74
CA GLY A 69 0.04 16.04 6.89
C GLY A 69 0.66 14.66 7.12
N ILE A 70 -0.10 13.71 7.67
CA ILE A 70 0.39 12.35 7.91
C ILE A 70 0.82 11.69 6.59
N GLU A 71 0.11 12.01 5.51
CA GLU A 71 0.40 11.56 4.14
C GLU A 71 1.79 12.01 3.69
N GLN A 72 2.11 13.30 3.83
CA GLN A 72 3.43 13.81 3.47
C GLN A 72 4.54 13.23 4.37
N ARG A 73 4.27 12.98 5.66
CA ARG A 73 5.24 12.30 6.54
C ARG A 73 5.52 10.87 6.05
N VAL A 74 4.47 10.11 5.71
CA VAL A 74 4.62 8.77 5.15
C VAL A 74 5.40 8.77 3.84
N VAL A 75 5.07 9.68 2.90
CA VAL A 75 5.80 9.81 1.63
C VAL A 75 7.28 10.13 1.88
N ARG A 76 7.59 11.04 2.79
CA ARG A 76 8.97 11.39 3.14
C ARG A 76 9.73 10.19 3.72
N GLU A 77 9.13 9.44 4.63
CA GLU A 77 9.77 8.26 5.21
C GLU A 77 10.05 7.17 4.17
N LEU A 78 9.12 6.95 3.23
CA LEU A 78 9.32 6.03 2.12
C LEU A 78 10.42 6.50 1.16
N ASN A 79 10.48 7.80 0.86
CA ASN A 79 11.54 8.37 0.02
C ASN A 79 12.92 8.25 0.68
N ARG A 80 13.03 8.53 1.99
CA ARG A 80 14.28 8.36 2.75
C ARG A 80 14.77 6.92 2.70
N LEU A 81 13.87 5.96 2.86
CA LEU A 81 14.19 4.54 2.74
C LEU A 81 14.76 4.23 1.35
N TRP A 82 14.10 4.71 0.30
CA TRP A 82 14.56 4.53 -1.08
C TRP A 82 15.94 5.15 -1.34
N GLU A 83 16.16 6.38 -0.85
CA GLU A 83 17.46 7.06 -0.96
C GLU A 83 18.56 6.29 -0.23
N SER A 84 18.27 5.75 0.96
CA SER A 84 19.25 4.97 1.72
C SER A 84 19.74 3.72 0.99
N PHE A 85 18.87 3.05 0.23
CA PHE A 85 19.26 1.90 -0.60
C PHE A 85 20.13 2.31 -1.78
N ARG A 86 19.82 3.45 -2.40
CA ARG A 86 20.62 4.01 -3.48
C ARG A 86 22.03 4.37 -3.01
N GLU A 87 22.16 4.87 -1.79
CA GLU A 87 23.44 5.22 -1.18
C GLU A 87 24.23 4.01 -0.69
N SER A 88 23.57 2.98 -0.15
CA SER A 88 24.23 1.77 0.35
C SER A 88 24.70 0.83 -0.76
N GLY A 89 24.28 1.05 -2.02
CA GLY A 89 24.56 0.15 -3.14
C GLY A 89 23.84 -1.20 -3.02
N ALA A 90 22.71 -1.24 -2.30
CA ALA A 90 21.90 -2.46 -2.20
C ALA A 90 21.38 -2.89 -3.57
N ASP A 91 21.22 -4.19 -3.79
CA ASP A 91 20.58 -4.68 -5.01
C ASP A 91 19.08 -4.33 -5.03
N ALA A 92 18.52 -4.29 -6.23
CA ALA A 92 17.13 -3.85 -6.43
C ALA A 92 16.10 -4.76 -5.75
N ASP A 93 16.37 -6.05 -5.57
CA ASP A 93 15.46 -6.99 -4.91
C ASP A 93 15.41 -6.71 -3.41
N SER A 94 16.59 -6.59 -2.78
CA SER A 94 16.71 -6.24 -1.36
C SER A 94 16.03 -4.91 -1.04
N ALA A 95 16.23 -3.89 -1.89
CA ALA A 95 15.58 -2.59 -1.74
C ALA A 95 14.05 -2.68 -1.87
N SER A 96 13.56 -3.43 -2.87
CA SER A 96 12.13 -3.62 -3.10
C SER A 96 11.46 -4.37 -1.95
N ARG A 97 12.12 -5.40 -1.40
CA ARG A 97 11.63 -6.17 -0.25
C ARG A 97 11.44 -5.27 0.97
N ALA A 98 12.47 -4.54 1.35
CA ALA A 98 12.40 -3.67 2.52
C ALA A 98 11.40 -2.51 2.32
N PHE A 99 11.19 -2.04 1.09
CA PHE A 99 10.14 -1.09 0.77
C PHE A 99 8.74 -1.68 1.00
N ILE A 100 8.48 -2.91 0.54
CA ILE A 100 7.23 -3.63 0.80
C ILE A 100 7.02 -3.87 2.31
N ASP A 101 8.06 -4.29 3.04
CA ASP A 101 7.98 -4.49 4.49
C ASP A 101 7.61 -3.18 5.22
N LYS A 102 8.16 -2.05 4.78
CA LYS A 102 7.82 -0.74 5.33
C LYS A 102 6.37 -0.35 5.07
N ILE A 103 5.86 -0.59 3.85
CA ILE A 103 4.44 -0.39 3.52
C ILE A 103 3.57 -1.28 4.40
N HIS A 104 3.93 -2.55 4.58
CA HIS A 104 3.19 -3.48 5.42
C HIS A 104 3.09 -3.00 6.87
N GLY A 105 4.20 -2.49 7.44
CA GLY A 105 4.21 -1.88 8.77
C GLY A 105 3.34 -0.62 8.89
N ILE A 106 3.27 0.21 7.85
CA ILE A 106 2.35 1.37 7.80
C ILE A 106 0.90 0.91 7.78
N LEU A 107 0.57 -0.13 7.01
CA LEU A 107 -0.78 -0.71 6.97
C LEU A 107 -1.18 -1.31 8.32
N TRP A 108 -0.24 -1.95 9.01
CA TRP A 108 -0.44 -2.40 10.39
C TRP A 108 -0.73 -1.25 11.35
N ALA A 109 -0.02 -0.11 11.20
CA ALA A 109 -0.28 1.09 12.01
C ALA A 109 -1.72 1.59 11.85
N PHE A 110 -2.28 1.56 10.63
CA PHE A 110 -3.70 1.87 10.42
C PHE A 110 -4.61 0.85 11.13
N GLN A 111 -4.24 -0.41 11.09
CA GLN A 111 -5.06 -1.49 11.65
C GLN A 111 -5.08 -1.51 13.19
N ILE A 112 -3.99 -1.11 13.86
CA ILE A 112 -3.96 -0.89 15.31
C ILE A 112 -4.66 0.40 15.71
N GLY A 113 -4.54 1.46 14.89
CA GLY A 113 -5.18 2.76 15.14
C GLY A 113 -6.69 2.74 14.92
N ALA A 114 -7.21 1.75 14.19
CA ALA A 114 -8.65 1.52 14.07
C ALA A 114 -9.33 1.22 15.41
N TRP A 115 -8.56 0.79 16.41
CA TRP A 115 -9.01 0.75 17.80
C TRP A 115 -8.82 2.14 18.42
N VAL A 116 -9.87 2.97 18.39
CA VAL A 116 -9.84 4.41 18.77
C VAL A 116 -9.29 4.67 20.18
N GLU A 117 -9.31 3.68 21.07
CA GLU A 117 -8.80 3.77 22.44
C GLU A 117 -7.36 3.26 22.60
N ASN A 118 -6.74 2.74 21.55
CA ASN A 118 -5.40 2.18 21.64
C ASN A 118 -4.35 3.28 21.63
N SER A 119 -3.78 3.55 22.81
CA SER A 119 -2.62 4.44 22.95
C SER A 119 -1.28 3.69 22.79
N ASP A 120 -1.33 2.37 22.65
CA ASP A 120 -0.17 1.50 22.64
C ASP A 120 0.20 1.02 21.23
N TYR A 121 1.50 1.08 20.93
CA TYR A 121 2.05 0.47 19.74
C TYR A 121 2.34 -1.01 19.98
N TRP A 122 1.79 -1.86 19.10
CA TRP A 122 2.10 -3.28 19.06
C TRP A 122 2.88 -3.58 17.79
N PRO A 123 4.03 -4.28 17.87
CA PRO A 123 4.72 -4.70 16.66
C PRO A 123 3.83 -5.61 15.82
N LEU A 124 4.07 -5.60 14.50
CA LEU A 124 3.44 -6.56 13.60
C LEU A 124 3.74 -7.98 14.14
N PRO A 125 2.75 -8.84 14.33
CA PRO A 125 2.99 -10.18 14.86
C PRO A 125 3.82 -10.99 13.87
N ASP A 126 4.78 -11.75 14.39
CA ASP A 126 5.41 -12.82 13.63
C ASP A 126 4.32 -13.84 13.32
N GLY A 127 3.79 -13.81 12.08
CA GLY A 127 2.75 -14.75 11.63
C GLY A 127 3.23 -16.16 11.92
N GLY A 128 2.58 -16.87 12.86
CA GLY A 128 3.11 -18.00 13.62
C GLY A 128 3.63 -19.21 12.82
N ASP A 129 3.37 -20.44 13.27
CA ASP A 129 3.91 -21.66 12.64
C ASP A 129 3.32 -22.02 11.26
N GLY A 130 2.73 -21.05 10.55
CA GLY A 130 2.10 -21.22 9.23
C GLY A 130 0.74 -21.91 9.28
N SER A 131 0.33 -22.51 10.40
CA SER A 131 -0.98 -23.17 10.55
C SER A 131 -2.08 -22.23 11.04
N SER A 132 -1.69 -21.15 11.74
CA SER A 132 -2.62 -20.17 12.30
C SER A 132 -2.95 -19.08 11.27
N ARG A 133 -4.15 -19.15 10.67
CA ARG A 133 -4.71 -18.06 9.87
C ARG A 133 -5.13 -16.94 10.82
N MET A 134 -4.26 -15.96 10.98
CA MET A 134 -4.52 -14.78 11.81
C MET A 134 -4.96 -13.62 10.94
N ALA A 135 -5.93 -12.85 11.43
CA ALA A 135 -6.38 -11.64 10.75
C ALA A 135 -6.58 -10.47 11.71
N SER A 136 -6.77 -9.29 11.14
CA SER A 136 -7.22 -8.11 11.87
C SER A 136 -8.24 -7.36 11.04
N THR A 137 -9.35 -6.97 11.65
CA THR A 137 -10.51 -6.44 10.94
C THR A 137 -11.10 -5.23 11.64
N TYR A 138 -11.56 -4.28 10.84
CA TYR A 138 -12.36 -3.15 11.28
C TYR A 138 -13.49 -2.94 10.28
N ALA A 139 -14.73 -2.81 10.76
CA ALA A 139 -15.88 -2.50 9.92
C ALA A 139 -16.77 -1.47 10.59
N CYS A 140 -17.27 -0.52 9.80
CA CYS A 140 -18.29 0.43 10.21
C CYS A 140 -19.28 0.72 9.08
N ASN A 141 -20.22 1.64 9.30
CA ASN A 141 -21.20 2.06 8.29
C ASN A 141 -20.60 2.78 7.07
N HIS A 142 -19.28 3.04 7.05
CA HIS A 142 -18.60 3.78 5.98
C HIS A 142 -17.52 2.96 5.27
N GLY A 143 -17.34 1.69 5.63
CA GLY A 143 -16.35 0.83 4.99
C GLY A 143 -15.81 -0.26 5.91
N PHE A 144 -14.81 -0.97 5.43
CA PHE A 144 -14.09 -1.97 6.21
C PHE A 144 -12.62 -2.09 5.81
N THR A 145 -11.85 -2.67 6.71
CA THR A 145 -10.50 -3.19 6.48
C THR A 145 -10.44 -4.67 6.82
N TYR A 146 -9.63 -5.40 6.07
CA TYR A 146 -9.23 -6.77 6.38
C TYR A 146 -7.73 -6.91 6.16
N MET A 147 -7.01 -7.28 7.20
CA MET A 147 -5.58 -7.54 7.12
C MET A 147 -5.32 -9.00 7.44
N SER A 148 -4.86 -9.76 6.46
CA SER A 148 -4.31 -11.10 6.70
C SER A 148 -2.92 -10.96 7.32
N LEU A 149 -2.72 -11.63 8.45
CA LEU A 149 -1.45 -11.73 9.19
C LEU A 149 -0.88 -13.15 9.07
N ALA A 150 -1.42 -13.96 8.17
CA ALA A 150 -0.95 -15.31 7.92
C ALA A 150 0.38 -15.26 7.17
N LYS A 151 1.37 -16.00 7.67
CA LYS A 151 2.69 -16.15 7.04
C LYS A 151 2.52 -16.64 5.59
N ASP A 152 3.26 -16.01 4.67
CA ASP A 152 3.23 -16.28 3.22
C ASP A 152 1.88 -15.99 2.53
N ARG A 153 0.94 -15.33 3.22
CA ARG A 153 -0.36 -14.88 2.70
C ARG A 153 -0.76 -13.52 3.27
N GLU A 154 0.21 -12.63 3.37
CA GLU A 154 0.01 -11.28 3.91
C GLU A 154 -0.65 -10.39 2.85
N PHE A 155 -1.79 -9.80 3.20
CA PHE A 155 -2.46 -8.84 2.36
C PHE A 155 -3.35 -7.91 3.19
N TYR A 156 -3.65 -6.75 2.63
CA TYR A 156 -4.53 -5.75 3.24
C TYR A 156 -5.58 -5.31 2.24
N VAL A 157 -6.84 -5.36 2.66
CA VAL A 157 -8.00 -4.84 1.95
C VAL A 157 -8.51 -3.62 2.69
N PHE A 158 -8.72 -2.52 1.97
CA PHE A 158 -9.49 -1.38 2.43
C PHE A 158 -10.56 -1.10 1.40
N GLN A 159 -11.81 -0.99 1.87
CA GLN A 159 -12.94 -0.68 1.01
C GLN A 159 -13.80 0.38 1.69
N LYS A 160 -13.89 1.54 1.07
CA LYS A 160 -14.82 2.61 1.47
C LYS A 160 -16.19 2.27 0.95
N GLN A 161 -17.21 2.40 1.78
CA GLN A 161 -18.59 2.24 1.35
C GLN A 161 -18.94 3.34 0.32
N PRO A 162 -19.47 2.97 -0.87
CA PRO A 162 -19.99 3.94 -1.82
C PRO A 162 -21.07 4.81 -1.18
N SER A 163 -21.09 6.09 -1.55
CA SER A 163 -22.20 6.97 -1.19
C SER A 163 -23.46 6.55 -1.94
N GLY A 164 -24.59 6.37 -1.22
CA GLY A 164 -25.87 5.95 -1.81
C GLY A 164 -26.17 4.48 -1.52
N GLU A 165 -26.29 3.67 -2.58
CA GLU A 165 -26.69 2.25 -2.60
C GLU A 165 -25.70 1.26 -1.96
N GLY A 166 -24.79 1.74 -1.10
CA GLY A 166 -23.88 0.90 -0.34
C GLY A 166 -23.04 -0.06 -1.19
N PHE A 167 -22.77 -1.25 -0.64
CA PHE A 167 -22.01 -2.28 -1.35
C PHE A 167 -22.90 -3.17 -2.23
N GLY A 168 -24.23 -3.06 -2.12
CA GLY A 168 -25.18 -3.85 -2.90
C GLY A 168 -24.95 -3.74 -4.41
N ARG A 169 -24.59 -2.54 -4.90
CA ARG A 169 -24.25 -2.32 -6.30
C ARG A 169 -23.07 -3.17 -6.81
N TYR A 170 -22.12 -3.57 -5.95
CA TYR A 170 -21.04 -4.46 -6.38
C TYR A 170 -21.51 -5.89 -6.66
N LEU A 171 -22.68 -6.28 -6.15
CA LEU A 171 -23.30 -7.57 -6.43
C LEU A 171 -24.09 -7.58 -7.75
N GLU A 172 -24.28 -6.42 -8.38
CA GLU A 172 -24.79 -6.31 -9.75
C GLU A 172 -23.66 -6.71 -10.71
N GLU A 173 -23.39 -8.01 -10.78
CA GLU A 173 -22.35 -8.58 -11.64
C GLU A 173 -22.66 -8.31 -13.13
N SER A 174 -21.66 -7.81 -13.86
CA SER A 174 -21.70 -7.80 -15.32
C SER A 174 -21.51 -9.22 -15.87
N ASP A 175 -21.96 -9.45 -17.12
CA ASP A 175 -21.69 -10.71 -17.82
C ASP A 175 -20.18 -10.98 -17.98
N ASP A 176 -19.36 -9.92 -18.03
CA ASP A 176 -17.89 -10.02 -18.09
C ASP A 176 -17.30 -10.61 -16.79
N ILE A 177 -17.77 -10.15 -15.63
CA ILE A 177 -17.35 -10.69 -14.32
C ILE A 177 -17.72 -12.17 -14.21
N ARG A 178 -18.94 -12.53 -14.63
CA ARG A 178 -19.37 -13.93 -14.67
C ARG A 178 -18.53 -14.78 -15.62
N ALA A 179 -18.19 -14.24 -16.79
CA ALA A 179 -17.30 -14.91 -17.74
C ALA A 179 -15.92 -15.16 -17.11
N LEU A 180 -15.38 -14.20 -16.36
CA LEU A 180 -14.11 -14.36 -15.64
C LEU A 180 -14.19 -15.48 -14.61
N PHE A 181 -15.23 -15.53 -13.78
CA PHE A 181 -15.39 -16.62 -12.82
C PHE A 181 -15.54 -17.99 -13.50
N ARG A 182 -16.27 -18.08 -14.61
CA ARG A 182 -16.33 -19.32 -15.41
C ARG A 182 -14.95 -19.71 -15.94
N PHE A 183 -14.19 -18.75 -16.45
CA PHE A 183 -12.82 -19.00 -16.92
C PHE A 183 -11.92 -19.51 -15.79
N LEU A 184 -11.95 -18.88 -14.61
CA LEU A 184 -11.15 -19.24 -13.45
C LEU A 184 -11.59 -20.55 -12.79
N SER A 185 -12.82 -21.00 -13.01
CA SER A 185 -13.30 -22.29 -12.50
C SER A 185 -12.70 -23.50 -13.24
N ASP A 186 -12.13 -23.29 -14.44
CA ASP A 186 -11.57 -24.35 -15.26
C ASP A 186 -10.11 -24.66 -14.89
N ARG A 187 -9.83 -25.96 -14.70
CA ARG A 187 -8.51 -26.44 -14.26
C ARG A 187 -7.41 -26.20 -15.29
N ALA A 188 -7.71 -26.31 -16.58
CA ALA A 188 -6.72 -26.09 -17.63
C ALA A 188 -6.39 -24.59 -17.75
N ASN A 189 -7.41 -23.73 -17.64
CA ASN A 189 -7.24 -22.28 -17.67
C ASN A 189 -6.42 -21.77 -16.48
N THR A 190 -6.68 -22.27 -15.26
CA THR A 190 -5.89 -21.91 -14.07
C THR A 190 -4.46 -22.46 -14.12
N ALA A 191 -4.25 -23.67 -14.69
CA ALA A 191 -2.91 -24.19 -14.94
C ALA A 191 -2.13 -23.35 -15.97
N LEU A 192 -2.80 -22.89 -17.03
CA LEU A 192 -2.23 -21.95 -18.00
C LEU A 192 -1.80 -20.64 -17.33
N LEU A 193 -2.68 -20.02 -16.54
CA LEU A 193 -2.35 -18.80 -15.80
C LEU A 193 -1.15 -19.03 -14.88
N LYS A 194 -1.15 -20.11 -14.09
CA LYS A 194 -0.02 -20.46 -13.22
C LYS A 194 1.29 -20.59 -14.00
N TYR A 195 1.25 -21.20 -15.18
CA TYR A 195 2.43 -21.31 -16.04
C TYR A 195 2.90 -19.93 -16.51
N LEU A 196 1.98 -19.10 -17.03
CA LEU A 196 2.30 -17.77 -17.55
C LEU A 196 2.84 -16.84 -16.44
N TYR A 197 2.27 -16.88 -15.23
CA TYR A 197 2.79 -16.13 -14.07
C TYR A 197 4.11 -16.67 -13.52
N GLY A 198 4.51 -17.90 -13.90
CA GLY A 198 5.82 -18.46 -13.59
C GLY A 198 6.94 -17.96 -14.51
N LEU A 199 6.61 -17.25 -15.59
CA LEU A 199 7.58 -16.65 -16.50
C LEU A 199 8.29 -15.48 -15.81
N LYS A 200 9.59 -15.34 -16.07
CA LYS A 200 10.36 -14.17 -15.62
C LYS A 200 10.00 -12.95 -16.46
N GLY A 201 10.27 -11.76 -15.93
CA GLY A 201 10.05 -10.51 -16.65
C GLY A 201 10.73 -10.51 -18.03
N GLY A 202 9.93 -10.36 -19.08
CA GLY A 202 10.39 -10.37 -20.48
C GLY A 202 10.45 -11.75 -21.15
N GLU A 203 10.14 -12.84 -20.43
CA GLU A 203 10.02 -14.16 -21.04
C GLU A 203 8.68 -14.32 -21.78
N TYR A 204 8.73 -15.03 -22.91
CA TYR A 204 7.58 -15.37 -23.73
C TYR A 204 7.62 -16.86 -24.07
N VAL A 205 6.44 -17.47 -24.19
CA VAL A 205 6.28 -18.89 -24.44
C VAL A 205 5.46 -19.14 -25.71
N ARG A 206 5.92 -20.08 -26.53
CA ARG A 206 5.19 -20.53 -27.73
C ARG A 206 4.00 -21.40 -27.34
N ARG A 207 2.97 -21.37 -28.20
CA ARG A 207 1.78 -22.23 -28.09
C ARG A 207 2.12 -23.70 -27.87
N ASP A 208 3.02 -24.26 -28.67
CA ASP A 208 3.36 -25.68 -28.60
C ASP A 208 4.05 -26.07 -27.29
N THR A 209 4.84 -25.15 -26.72
CA THR A 209 5.43 -25.33 -25.39
C THR A 209 4.34 -25.38 -24.32
N LEU A 210 3.31 -24.52 -24.40
CA LEU A 210 2.17 -24.55 -23.48
C LEU A 210 1.39 -25.85 -23.59
N VAL A 211 1.07 -26.29 -24.82
CA VAL A 211 0.38 -27.56 -25.08
C VAL A 211 1.14 -28.73 -24.46
N LYS A 212 2.45 -28.80 -24.71
CA LYS A 212 3.32 -29.86 -24.18
C LYS A 212 3.43 -29.80 -22.66
N ALA A 213 3.64 -28.61 -22.09
CA ALA A 213 3.85 -28.44 -20.66
C ALA A 213 2.58 -28.71 -19.83
N LEU A 214 1.42 -28.34 -20.36
CA LEU A 214 0.14 -28.45 -19.65
C LEU A 214 -0.59 -29.77 -19.95
N GLY A 215 -0.24 -30.46 -21.04
CA GLY A 215 -0.94 -31.68 -21.47
C GLY A 215 -2.38 -31.41 -21.91
N VAL A 216 -2.64 -30.23 -22.46
CA VAL A 216 -3.96 -29.73 -22.86
C VAL A 216 -3.99 -29.54 -24.38
N SER A 217 -5.14 -29.76 -25.03
CA SER A 217 -5.25 -29.62 -26.48
C SER A 217 -4.92 -28.20 -26.96
N GLY A 218 -4.34 -28.09 -28.15
CA GLY A 218 -4.04 -26.80 -28.78
C GLY A 218 -5.25 -25.88 -28.87
N GLU A 219 -6.41 -26.42 -29.26
CA GLU A 219 -7.68 -25.67 -29.33
C GLU A 219 -8.09 -25.08 -27.97
N LYS A 220 -7.89 -25.82 -26.87
CA LYS A 220 -8.22 -25.34 -25.53
C LYS A 220 -7.26 -24.24 -25.07
N ILE A 221 -5.97 -24.35 -25.40
CA ILE A 221 -4.98 -23.30 -25.17
C ILE A 221 -5.33 -22.04 -25.97
N ASP A 222 -5.69 -22.18 -27.24
CA ASP A 222 -6.04 -21.05 -28.11
C ASP A 222 -7.25 -20.30 -27.55
N LYS A 223 -8.34 -21.01 -27.26
CA LYS A 223 -9.55 -20.41 -26.65
C LYS A 223 -9.25 -19.68 -25.34
N ALA A 224 -8.35 -20.24 -24.52
CA ALA A 224 -7.99 -19.63 -23.26
C ALA A 224 -7.16 -18.35 -23.44
N LEU A 225 -6.19 -18.38 -24.35
CA LEU A 225 -5.37 -17.21 -24.70
C LEU A 225 -6.20 -16.13 -25.38
N GLU A 226 -7.09 -16.50 -26.30
CA GLU A 226 -8.06 -15.59 -26.94
C GLU A 226 -8.91 -14.86 -25.90
N TYR A 227 -9.46 -15.61 -24.93
CA TYR A 227 -10.22 -15.01 -23.84
C TYR A 227 -9.37 -14.04 -23.03
N LEU A 228 -8.17 -14.43 -22.59
CA LEU A 228 -7.29 -13.56 -21.80
C LEU A 228 -6.88 -12.29 -22.56
N MET A 229 -6.61 -12.39 -23.86
CA MET A 229 -6.32 -11.24 -24.72
C MET A 229 -7.55 -10.37 -25.01
N SER A 230 -8.77 -10.91 -24.84
CA SER A 230 -10.01 -10.14 -24.97
C SER A 230 -10.30 -9.26 -23.76
N ILE A 231 -9.73 -9.59 -22.58
CA ILE A 231 -9.76 -8.73 -21.39
C ILE A 231 -8.79 -7.57 -21.63
N ARG A 232 -9.13 -6.65 -22.53
CA ARG A 232 -8.25 -5.53 -22.82
C ARG A 232 -8.27 -4.50 -21.71
N GLY A 233 -7.10 -4.16 -21.20
CA GLY A 233 -6.91 -3.04 -20.30
C GLY A 233 -6.79 -1.74 -21.11
N ASN A 234 -7.34 -0.64 -20.61
CA ASN A 234 -7.00 0.67 -21.16
C ASN A 234 -5.48 0.90 -21.05
N HIS A 235 -4.89 1.55 -22.06
CA HIS A 235 -3.46 1.90 -22.12
C HIS A 235 -2.46 0.71 -22.18
N GLY A 236 -2.86 -0.44 -22.73
CA GLY A 236 -1.94 -1.58 -22.95
C GLY A 236 -1.71 -2.46 -21.72
N ASN A 237 -2.60 -2.35 -20.73
CA ASN A 237 -2.59 -3.20 -19.53
C ASN A 237 -3.35 -4.52 -19.75
N ASP A 238 -3.09 -5.20 -20.86
CA ASP A 238 -3.72 -6.48 -21.17
C ASP A 238 -3.10 -7.58 -20.27
N PRO A 239 -3.87 -8.47 -19.63
CA PRO A 239 -3.34 -9.52 -18.75
C PRO A 239 -2.33 -10.44 -19.45
N VAL A 240 -2.56 -10.70 -20.73
CA VAL A 240 -1.67 -11.48 -21.60
C VAL A 240 -1.28 -10.63 -22.79
N VAL A 241 0.00 -10.67 -23.12
CA VAL A 241 0.59 -9.99 -24.28
C VAL A 241 1.07 -11.03 -25.29
N SER A 242 0.98 -10.69 -26.58
CA SER A 242 1.48 -11.52 -27.66
C SER A 242 2.54 -10.78 -28.47
N ILE A 243 3.62 -11.46 -28.83
CA ILE A 243 4.66 -10.94 -29.72
C ILE A 243 4.84 -11.86 -30.92
N SER A 244 5.43 -11.33 -31.99
CA SER A 244 5.91 -12.11 -33.12
C SER A 244 7.37 -12.51 -32.89
N VAL A 245 7.66 -13.80 -32.93
CA VAL A 245 9.00 -14.38 -32.89
C VAL A 245 9.28 -15.12 -34.19
N VAL A 246 10.50 -15.04 -34.71
CA VAL A 246 10.90 -15.78 -35.92
C VAL A 246 11.49 -17.12 -35.48
N ASN A 247 10.99 -18.23 -36.04
CA ASN A 247 11.52 -19.56 -35.78
C ASN A 247 12.80 -19.83 -36.60
N GLU A 248 13.45 -20.96 -36.36
CA GLU A 248 14.68 -21.35 -37.07
C GLU A 248 14.49 -21.51 -38.58
N GLY A 249 13.25 -21.76 -39.03
CA GLY A 249 12.85 -21.82 -40.44
C GLY A 249 12.55 -20.46 -41.08
N GLY A 250 12.77 -19.35 -40.37
CA GLY A 250 12.51 -17.99 -40.86
C GLY A 250 11.03 -17.61 -40.92
N GLN A 251 10.14 -18.43 -40.33
CA GLN A 251 8.70 -18.15 -40.28
C GLN A 251 8.35 -17.43 -38.98
N ALA A 252 7.48 -16.43 -39.08
CA ALA A 252 6.94 -15.74 -37.92
C ALA A 252 5.92 -16.61 -37.18
N GLU A 253 6.04 -16.66 -35.86
CA GLU A 253 5.17 -17.36 -34.93
C GLU A 253 4.78 -16.44 -33.78
N THR A 254 3.64 -16.71 -33.13
CA THR A 254 3.21 -15.96 -31.95
C THR A 254 3.74 -16.60 -30.68
N ALA A 255 4.31 -15.77 -29.80
CA ALA A 255 4.65 -16.14 -28.43
C ALA A 255 3.89 -15.25 -27.43
N TYR A 256 3.59 -15.82 -26.26
CA TYR A 256 2.72 -15.22 -25.26
C TYR A 256 3.50 -14.92 -23.99
N GLY A 257 3.24 -13.77 -23.38
CA GLY A 257 3.82 -13.34 -22.12
C GLY A 257 2.74 -12.79 -21.20
N ILE A 258 3.11 -12.50 -19.96
CA ILE A 258 2.19 -11.97 -18.95
C ILE A 258 2.51 -10.51 -18.63
N ASN A 259 1.47 -9.70 -18.45
CA ASN A 259 1.63 -8.38 -17.86
C ASN A 259 1.59 -8.51 -16.32
N MET A 260 2.73 -8.28 -15.68
CA MET A 260 2.89 -8.41 -14.23
C MET A 260 2.04 -7.41 -13.44
N THR A 261 1.66 -6.27 -14.03
CA THR A 261 0.87 -5.23 -13.35
C THR A 261 -0.55 -5.70 -13.06
N GLN A 262 -1.20 -6.41 -13.99
CA GLN A 262 -2.54 -6.96 -13.79
C GLN A 262 -2.54 -8.26 -12.98
N GLY A 263 -1.39 -8.95 -12.90
CA GLY A 263 -1.25 -10.18 -12.13
C GLY A 263 -1.62 -10.08 -10.66
N GLY A 264 -1.26 -8.96 -10.03
CA GLY A 264 -1.58 -8.71 -8.62
C GLY A 264 -3.08 -8.83 -8.32
N LEU A 265 -3.94 -8.33 -9.21
CA LEU A 265 -5.39 -8.36 -9.01
C LEU A 265 -5.96 -9.77 -8.97
N LEU A 266 -5.47 -10.66 -9.85
CA LEU A 266 -5.90 -12.06 -9.85
C LEU A 266 -5.43 -12.77 -8.57
N PHE A 267 -4.19 -12.56 -8.15
CA PHE A 267 -3.69 -13.14 -6.90
C PHE A 267 -4.47 -12.62 -5.69
N SER A 268 -4.82 -11.32 -5.66
CA SER A 268 -5.68 -10.75 -4.63
C SER A 268 -7.08 -11.39 -4.63
N LEU A 269 -7.70 -11.58 -5.80
CA LEU A 269 -9.00 -12.25 -5.91
C LEU A 269 -8.95 -13.67 -5.35
N LEU A 270 -7.93 -14.45 -5.72
CA LEU A 270 -7.76 -15.82 -5.24
C LEU A 270 -7.46 -15.87 -3.73
N ALA A 271 -6.64 -14.95 -3.22
CA ALA A 271 -6.34 -14.85 -1.80
C ALA A 271 -7.59 -14.51 -0.98
N VAL A 272 -8.38 -13.53 -1.43
CA VAL A 272 -9.65 -13.17 -0.77
C VAL A 272 -10.66 -14.31 -0.85
N ALA A 273 -10.75 -15.01 -1.98
CA ALA A 273 -11.64 -16.17 -2.12
C ALA A 273 -11.23 -17.32 -1.18
N ASP A 274 -9.93 -17.62 -1.09
CA ASP A 274 -9.41 -18.63 -0.16
C ASP A 274 -9.69 -18.27 1.31
N GLU A 275 -9.56 -16.99 1.66
CA GLU A 275 -9.83 -16.50 3.01
C GLU A 275 -11.32 -16.53 3.35
N TYR A 276 -12.18 -16.31 2.36
CA TYR A 276 -13.63 -16.44 2.51
C TYR A 276 -14.04 -17.91 2.76
N VAL A 277 -13.42 -18.85 2.03
CA VAL A 277 -13.70 -20.29 2.17
C VAL A 277 -13.10 -20.87 3.46
N HIS A 278 -11.93 -20.38 3.88
CA HIS A 278 -11.28 -20.86 5.10
C HIS A 278 -10.97 -19.67 6.01
N SER A 279 -11.94 -19.36 6.87
CA SER A 279 -11.87 -18.23 7.79
C SER A 279 -10.65 -18.30 8.72
N PRO A 280 -10.15 -17.15 9.18
CA PRO A 280 -9.08 -17.09 10.16
C PRO A 280 -9.49 -17.78 11.48
N CYS A 281 -8.55 -18.48 12.09
CA CYS A 281 -8.74 -19.16 13.37
C CYS A 281 -8.45 -18.23 14.57
N GLY A 282 -7.97 -17.01 14.34
CA GLY A 282 -7.74 -16.00 15.38
C GLY A 282 -7.67 -14.58 14.84
N TYR A 283 -8.03 -13.62 15.68
CA TYR A 283 -7.98 -12.19 15.35
C TYR A 283 -7.07 -11.43 16.31
N LYS A 284 -6.28 -10.47 15.79
CA LYS A 284 -5.58 -9.49 16.62
C LYS A 284 -6.53 -8.37 17.05
N ASN A 285 -7.15 -7.69 16.08
CA ASN A 285 -8.27 -6.79 16.32
C ASN A 285 -9.49 -7.28 15.55
N GLN A 286 -10.66 -7.22 16.19
CA GLN A 286 -11.94 -7.50 15.54
C GLN A 286 -12.94 -6.45 16.00
N ILE A 287 -13.11 -5.42 15.18
CA ILE A 287 -13.99 -4.30 15.50
C ILE A 287 -15.15 -4.27 14.51
N MET A 288 -16.37 -4.35 15.04
CA MET A 288 -17.60 -4.29 14.26
C MET A 288 -18.52 -3.19 14.77
N ASN A 289 -18.28 -1.97 14.29
CA ASN A 289 -19.07 -0.77 14.61
C ASN A 289 -20.05 -0.45 13.47
N ARG A 290 -20.72 -1.49 12.97
CA ARG A 290 -21.70 -1.38 11.88
C ARG A 290 -23.10 -1.59 12.45
N SER A 291 -24.00 -0.66 12.15
CA SER A 291 -25.40 -0.68 12.59
C SER A 291 -26.40 -0.66 11.44
N LYS A 292 -25.90 -0.60 10.19
CA LYS A 292 -26.71 -0.66 8.96
C LYS A 292 -26.36 -1.91 8.14
N PRO A 293 -27.29 -2.48 7.35
CA PRO A 293 -26.98 -3.56 6.42
C PRO A 293 -25.94 -3.13 5.37
N TRP A 294 -25.31 -4.09 4.69
CA TRP A 294 -24.41 -3.86 3.54
C TRP A 294 -25.13 -3.36 2.27
N ALA A 295 -26.47 -3.42 2.31
CA ALA A 295 -27.39 -2.99 1.26
C ALA A 295 -27.09 -1.58 0.73
#